data_AF-A0A0Q7FGR8-F1
#
_entry.id   AF-A0A0Q7FGR8-F1
#
_cell.length_a   1.000
_cell.length_b   1.000
_cell.length_c   1.000
_cell.angle_alpha   90.00
_cell.angle_beta   90.00
_cell.angle_gamma   90.00
#
_symmetry.space_group_name_H-M   'P 1'
#
loop_
_entity.id
_entity.type
_entity.pdbx_description
1 polymer ?
#
loop_
_entity_poly.entity_id
_entity_poly.type
_entity_poly.pdbx_seq_one_letter_code
_entity_poly.pdbx_strand_id
1 'polypeptide(L)'
;MPSKILAFRMQPQKNTKWCWAAVTSSISKHYWKSSLWTQCRVVSNSLKESSCCDMNLPSFCNVPWALDYALRITDNLKAHWNYWVAFPVIVREINNGRIIGARIAWSNGTGHFIAIVGYLDSEEEKFYAVDDPRPKSPKSILIEESRLINNYQGSGKWSDTYITQKPSKRNMIRFTYVDRQLLKRANKHVGVMFPKRQRRFNWSELTNTNILLPHFVYEIPFNSLKSKDHNMKAISFRIVNSEELLIIDVDRNSEEAKIQEIIYDQQYVKDYIDLLFYVIDMGMNRPASFSISFVIQAELNYSAFCLKNIDSPQENLFISFDPNAEKTFLSYSETEYFNMLENFAQDSNSYEDNFGG
;
A
#
# COMPACT_ATOMS: atom_id res chain seq x y z
N MET A 1 28.74 27.20 -3.27
CA MET A 1 28.93 25.80 -2.87
C MET A 1 27.64 25.03 -3.10
N PRO A 2 27.60 24.07 -4.05
CA PRO A 2 26.42 23.26 -4.27
C PRO A 2 26.06 22.46 -3.02
N SER A 3 24.82 22.58 -2.55
CA SER A 3 24.31 21.74 -1.47
C SER A 3 22.83 21.45 -1.69
N LYS A 4 22.38 20.30 -1.21
CA LYS A 4 20.97 19.94 -1.19
C LYS A 4 20.72 18.94 -0.06
N ILE A 5 19.70 19.20 0.75
CA ILE A 5 19.19 18.27 1.76
C ILE A 5 17.70 18.08 1.48
N LEU A 6 17.29 16.82 1.32
CA LEU A 6 15.89 16.47 1.11
C LEU A 6 15.14 16.54 2.44
N ALA A 7 13.88 16.99 2.40
CA ALA A 7 12.97 16.96 3.55
C ALA A 7 12.58 15.52 3.88
N PHE A 8 13.50 14.80 4.50
CA PHE A 8 13.36 13.42 4.95
C PHE A 8 13.16 13.39 6.46
N ARG A 9 12.37 12.42 6.93
CA ARG A 9 12.18 12.18 8.36
C ARG A 9 12.46 10.72 8.64
N MET A 10 13.65 10.43 9.14
CA MET A 10 13.95 9.12 9.67
C MET A 10 13.11 8.82 10.90
N GLN A 11 12.48 7.65 10.91
CA GLN A 11 11.87 7.08 12.10
C GLN A 11 12.93 6.37 12.93
N PRO A 12 12.93 6.52 14.28
CA PRO A 12 13.79 5.71 15.12
C PRO A 12 13.38 4.23 15.01
N GLN A 13 14.35 3.32 14.99
CA GLN A 13 14.09 1.89 15.00
C GLN A 13 13.37 1.49 16.30
N LYS A 14 12.26 0.76 16.16
CA LYS A 14 11.43 0.34 17.29
C LYS A 14 12.02 -0.83 18.07
N ASN A 15 12.87 -1.63 17.44
CA ASN A 15 13.53 -2.78 18.03
C ASN A 15 15.02 -2.81 17.69
N THR A 16 15.80 -3.54 18.47
CA THR A 16 17.27 -3.52 18.40
C THR A 16 17.84 -3.98 17.05
N LYS A 17 17.14 -4.84 16.30
CA LYS A 17 17.58 -5.34 15.00
C LYS A 17 16.78 -4.77 13.81
N TRP A 18 15.99 -3.71 14.01
CA TRP A 18 15.06 -3.18 13.01
C TRP A 18 15.55 -1.94 12.25
N CYS A 19 16.85 -1.67 12.21
CA CYS A 19 17.40 -0.54 11.44
C CYS A 19 16.98 -0.60 9.95
N TRP A 20 16.98 -1.79 9.36
CA TRP A 20 16.52 -2.02 7.99
C TRP A 20 15.03 -1.68 7.78
N ALA A 21 14.17 -2.05 8.73
CA ALA A 21 12.74 -1.77 8.67
C ALA A 21 12.44 -0.28 8.91
N ALA A 22 13.21 0.37 9.79
CA ALA A 22 13.13 1.81 10.04
C ALA A 22 13.50 2.62 8.80
N VAL A 23 14.63 2.30 8.15
CA VAL A 23 15.07 2.94 6.90
C VAL A 23 14.01 2.72 5.80
N THR A 24 13.57 1.47 5.60
CA THR A 24 12.58 1.12 4.56
C THR A 24 11.25 1.85 4.74
N SER A 25 10.65 1.79 5.93
CA SER A 25 9.35 2.44 6.19
C SER A 25 9.44 3.98 6.14
N SER A 26 10.58 4.56 6.53
CA SER A 26 10.82 6.01 6.41
C SER A 26 10.96 6.45 4.95
N ILE A 27 11.69 5.68 4.13
CA ILE A 27 11.80 5.91 2.68
C ILE A 27 10.44 5.78 2.00
N SER A 28 9.66 4.76 2.38
CA SER A 28 8.31 4.59 1.83
C SER A 28 7.41 5.79 2.17
N LYS A 29 7.45 6.28 3.42
CA LYS A 29 6.77 7.51 3.85
C LYS A 29 7.24 8.76 3.11
N HIS A 30 8.54 8.85 2.79
CA HIS A 30 9.09 10.00 2.08
C HIS A 30 8.54 10.10 0.66
N TYR A 31 8.51 8.99 -0.07
CA TYR A 31 7.99 8.99 -1.45
C TYR A 31 6.47 9.01 -1.55
N TRP A 32 5.79 8.50 -0.53
CA TRP A 32 4.34 8.52 -0.42
C TRP A 32 3.96 8.78 1.03
N LYS A 33 3.54 10.03 1.31
CA LYS A 33 3.19 10.46 2.68
C LYS A 33 2.13 9.56 3.33
N SER A 34 1.18 9.05 2.54
CA SER A 34 0.13 8.13 2.99
C SER A 34 0.54 6.65 2.98
N SER A 35 1.82 6.33 2.79
CA SER A 35 2.32 4.95 2.80
C SER A 35 1.90 4.21 4.07
N LEU A 36 1.26 3.07 3.89
CA LEU A 36 0.79 2.20 4.99
C LEU A 36 1.90 1.32 5.56
N TRP A 37 3.10 1.37 4.99
CA TRP A 37 4.25 0.64 5.52
C TRP A 37 4.66 1.21 6.89
N THR A 38 4.68 0.32 7.87
CA THR A 38 5.24 0.53 9.19
C THR A 38 6.43 -0.41 9.37
N GLN A 39 7.29 -0.17 10.35
CA GLN A 39 8.42 -1.08 10.61
C GLN A 39 7.95 -2.52 10.85
N CYS A 40 6.87 -2.71 11.61
CA CYS A 40 6.33 -4.05 11.86
C CYS A 40 5.77 -4.69 10.59
N ARG A 41 5.06 -3.95 9.74
CA ARG A 41 4.52 -4.48 8.47
C ARG A 41 5.64 -4.87 7.50
N VAL A 42 6.71 -4.07 7.45
CA VAL A 42 7.92 -4.39 6.69
C VAL A 42 8.54 -5.70 7.21
N VAL A 43 8.62 -5.86 8.54
CA VAL A 43 9.13 -7.09 9.17
C VAL A 43 8.25 -8.28 8.85
N SER A 44 6.95 -8.19 9.12
CA SER A 44 5.95 -9.23 8.81
C SER A 44 6.06 -9.71 7.37
N ASN A 45 6.12 -8.78 6.40
CA ASN A 45 6.19 -9.14 4.99
C ASN A 45 7.55 -9.73 4.58
N SER A 46 8.64 -9.27 5.21
CA SER A 46 9.98 -9.79 4.91
C SER A 46 10.18 -11.21 5.45
N LEU A 47 9.61 -11.49 6.62
CA LEU A 47 9.68 -12.80 7.27
C LEU A 47 8.56 -13.74 6.82
N LYS A 48 7.54 -13.22 6.12
CA LYS A 48 6.30 -13.93 5.75
C LYS A 48 5.51 -14.42 6.96
N GLU A 49 5.42 -13.57 7.99
CA GLU A 49 4.77 -13.84 9.27
C GLU A 49 3.79 -12.71 9.63
N SER A 50 2.57 -13.01 10.07
CA SER A 50 1.55 -11.98 10.36
C SER A 50 1.67 -11.33 11.74
N SER A 51 2.26 -12.01 12.73
CA SER A 51 2.25 -11.61 14.15
C SER A 51 3.32 -10.59 14.55
N CYS A 52 4.19 -10.14 13.64
CA CYS A 52 5.24 -9.16 13.99
C CYS A 52 4.71 -7.74 14.26
N CYS A 53 3.42 -7.50 14.04
CA CYS A 53 2.73 -6.27 14.44
C CYS A 53 1.95 -6.40 15.76
N ASP A 54 1.96 -7.56 16.40
CA ASP A 54 1.24 -7.79 17.65
C ASP A 54 1.87 -7.01 18.82
N MET A 55 1.07 -6.76 19.86
CA MET A 55 1.53 -6.05 21.06
C MET A 55 2.70 -6.76 21.75
N ASN A 56 2.66 -8.09 21.81
CA ASN A 56 3.74 -8.93 22.31
C ASN A 56 4.61 -9.38 21.13
N LEU A 57 5.66 -8.63 20.84
CA LEU A 57 6.53 -8.92 19.70
C LEU A 57 7.22 -10.29 19.87
N PRO A 58 6.95 -11.27 18.99
CA PRO A 58 7.63 -12.56 19.04
C PRO A 58 9.14 -12.40 18.83
N SER A 59 9.95 -13.25 19.48
CA SER A 59 11.42 -13.16 19.40
C SER A 59 11.95 -13.31 17.97
N PHE A 60 11.28 -14.13 17.14
CA PHE A 60 11.63 -14.33 15.73
C PHE A 60 11.40 -13.08 14.86
N CYS A 61 10.62 -12.10 15.34
CA CYS A 61 10.42 -10.84 14.62
C CYS A 61 11.58 -9.86 14.83
N ASN A 62 12.30 -9.94 15.96
CA ASN A 62 13.46 -9.07 16.22
C ASN A 62 14.75 -9.70 15.65
N VAL A 63 14.88 -9.68 14.32
CA VAL A 63 16.00 -10.30 13.58
C VAL A 63 16.67 -9.31 12.62
N PRO A 64 17.98 -9.47 12.36
CA PRO A 64 18.64 -8.74 11.28
C PRO A 64 18.10 -9.20 9.93
N TRP A 65 18.06 -8.30 8.95
CA TRP A 65 17.61 -8.60 7.60
C TRP A 65 18.30 -7.72 6.56
N ALA A 66 18.19 -8.10 5.29
CA ALA A 66 18.78 -7.39 4.16
C ALA A 66 17.88 -6.23 3.68
N LEU A 67 18.46 -5.05 3.48
CA LEU A 67 17.70 -3.83 3.16
C LEU A 67 17.15 -3.82 1.73
N ASP A 68 17.85 -4.40 0.76
CA ASP A 68 17.37 -4.52 -0.62
C ASP A 68 16.06 -5.32 -0.69
N TYR A 69 15.96 -6.44 0.04
CA TYR A 69 14.73 -7.22 0.12
C TYR A 69 13.57 -6.40 0.70
N ALA A 70 13.82 -5.67 1.78
CA ALA A 70 12.80 -4.83 2.41
C ALA A 70 12.35 -3.67 1.50
N LEU A 71 13.29 -3.01 0.81
CA LEU A 71 12.96 -1.96 -0.15
C LEU A 71 12.25 -2.48 -1.40
N ARG A 72 12.47 -3.75 -1.80
CA ARG A 72 11.68 -4.39 -2.87
C ARG A 72 10.24 -4.62 -2.44
N ILE A 73 10.00 -5.03 -1.19
CA ILE A 73 8.64 -5.23 -0.65
C ILE A 73 7.82 -3.94 -0.69
N THR A 74 8.45 -2.78 -0.47
CA THR A 74 7.78 -1.48 -0.52
C THR A 74 7.83 -0.80 -1.89
N ASP A 75 8.31 -1.49 -2.93
CA ASP A 75 8.57 -0.97 -4.30
C ASP A 75 9.45 0.30 -4.31
N ASN A 76 10.35 0.43 -3.33
CA ASN A 76 11.23 1.58 -3.19
C ASN A 76 12.67 1.31 -3.61
N LEU A 77 13.04 0.09 -4.04
CA LEU A 77 14.39 -0.19 -4.53
C LEU A 77 14.52 0.10 -6.04
N LYS A 78 15.47 0.97 -6.41
CA LYS A 78 15.87 1.18 -7.81
C LYS A 78 17.11 0.37 -8.17
N ALA A 79 18.14 0.41 -7.34
CA ALA A 79 19.40 -0.31 -7.56
C ALA A 79 20.12 -0.59 -6.23
N HIS A 80 20.95 -1.63 -6.21
CA HIS A 80 21.81 -1.99 -5.07
C HIS A 80 23.21 -2.33 -5.57
N TRP A 81 24.23 -1.84 -4.88
CA TRP A 81 25.63 -2.18 -5.08
C TRP A 81 26.29 -2.59 -3.76
N ASN A 82 27.14 -3.61 -3.82
CA ASN A 82 27.93 -4.08 -2.67
C ASN A 82 29.22 -3.24 -2.49
N TYR A 83 29.11 -1.93 -2.70
CA TYR A 83 30.16 -0.93 -2.50
C TYR A 83 29.55 0.48 -2.33
N TRP A 84 30.33 1.41 -1.81
CA TRP A 84 30.02 2.84 -1.84
C TRP A 84 30.17 3.40 -3.26
N VAL A 85 29.35 4.37 -3.65
CA VAL A 85 29.41 4.98 -4.99
C VAL A 85 30.05 6.37 -4.95
N ALA A 86 30.64 6.79 -6.07
CA ALA A 86 31.29 8.09 -6.16
C ALA A 86 30.34 9.27 -5.91
N PHE A 87 30.84 10.34 -5.30
CA PHE A 87 30.09 11.55 -4.98
C PHE A 87 29.14 12.08 -6.09
N PRO A 88 29.54 12.16 -7.37
CA PRO A 88 28.63 12.64 -8.43
C PRO A 88 27.38 11.78 -8.61
N VAL A 89 27.43 10.48 -8.28
CA VAL A 89 26.26 9.61 -8.26
C VAL A 89 25.30 10.03 -7.16
N ILE A 90 25.81 10.30 -5.95
CA ILE A 90 25.01 10.77 -4.82
C ILE A 90 24.34 12.09 -5.15
N VAL A 91 25.10 13.06 -5.66
CA VAL A 91 24.59 14.36 -6.12
C VAL A 91 23.44 14.19 -7.11
N ARG A 92 23.62 13.35 -8.14
CA ARG A 92 22.57 13.10 -9.14
C ARG A 92 21.30 12.50 -8.54
N GLU A 93 21.41 11.52 -7.66
CA GLU A 93 20.22 10.87 -7.09
C GLU A 93 19.51 11.79 -6.08
N ILE A 94 20.24 12.51 -5.22
CA ILE A 94 19.68 13.54 -4.33
C ILE A 94 18.99 14.66 -5.13
N ASN A 95 19.60 15.11 -6.24
CA ASN A 95 18.99 16.12 -7.09
C ASN A 95 17.67 15.65 -7.71
N ASN A 96 17.55 14.36 -8.01
CA ASN A 96 16.30 13.71 -8.43
C ASN A 96 15.33 13.40 -7.28
N GLY A 97 15.57 13.91 -6.07
CA GLY A 97 14.69 13.71 -4.91
C GLY A 97 14.75 12.30 -4.34
N ARG A 98 15.83 11.55 -4.57
CA ARG A 98 15.95 10.18 -4.10
C ARG A 98 16.78 10.06 -2.84
N ILE A 99 16.22 9.39 -1.83
CA ILE A 99 16.95 8.97 -0.63
C ILE A 99 17.89 7.82 -0.99
N ILE A 100 19.04 7.74 -0.36
CA ILE A 100 20.02 6.69 -0.62
C ILE A 100 20.23 5.90 0.66
N GLY A 101 19.91 4.62 0.66
CA GLY A 101 20.26 3.74 1.76
C GLY A 101 21.76 3.43 1.73
N ALA A 102 22.40 3.34 2.89
CA ALA A 102 23.78 2.88 3.01
C ALA A 102 23.90 1.83 4.12
N ARG A 103 24.66 0.76 3.87
CA ARG A 103 25.06 -0.19 4.90
C ARG A 103 26.42 0.20 5.46
N ILE A 104 26.48 0.30 6.78
CA ILE A 104 27.71 0.40 7.55
C ILE A 104 28.03 -0.99 8.11
N ALA A 105 29.23 -1.47 7.83
CA ALA A 105 29.74 -2.76 8.31
C ALA A 105 30.88 -2.56 9.31
N TRP A 106 30.90 -3.36 10.36
CA TRP A 106 32.00 -3.45 11.33
C TRP A 106 32.70 -4.80 11.23
N SER A 107 33.96 -4.86 11.65
CA SER A 107 34.80 -6.07 11.61
C SER A 107 34.25 -7.21 12.46
N ASN A 108 33.44 -6.92 13.48
CA ASN A 108 32.76 -7.90 14.32
C ASN A 108 31.53 -8.55 13.63
N GLY A 109 31.31 -8.28 12.34
CA GLY A 109 30.20 -8.83 11.55
C GLY A 109 28.87 -8.08 11.72
N THR A 110 28.79 -7.07 12.58
CA THR A 110 27.58 -6.25 12.75
C THR A 110 27.38 -5.36 11.53
N GLY A 111 26.12 -5.22 11.08
CA GLY A 111 25.72 -4.28 10.05
C GLY A 111 24.68 -3.29 10.59
N HIS A 112 24.69 -2.07 10.07
CA HIS A 112 23.72 -1.03 10.38
C HIS A 112 23.30 -0.30 9.11
N PHE A 113 22.04 0.08 9.00
CA PHE A 113 21.54 0.81 7.85
C PHE A 113 21.21 2.25 8.22
N ILE A 114 21.63 3.18 7.37
CA ILE A 114 21.39 4.62 7.47
C ILE A 114 20.81 5.13 6.15
N ALA A 115 20.33 6.37 6.14
CA ALA A 115 19.94 7.08 4.92
C ALA A 115 20.85 8.29 4.68
N ILE A 116 21.36 8.42 3.46
CA ILE A 116 21.94 9.65 2.95
C ILE A 116 20.80 10.44 2.30
N VAL A 117 20.60 11.65 2.82
CA VAL A 117 19.46 12.52 2.51
C VAL A 117 19.89 13.82 1.85
N GLY A 118 21.19 14.05 1.72
CA GLY A 118 21.73 15.25 1.12
C GLY A 118 23.23 15.21 0.94
N TYR A 119 23.75 16.31 0.39
CA TYR A 119 25.18 16.53 0.21
C TYR A 119 25.53 18.02 0.39
N LEU A 120 26.80 18.27 0.68
CA LEU A 120 27.45 19.58 0.59
C LEU A 120 28.79 19.39 -0.13
N ASP A 121 28.96 20.14 -1.22
CA ASP A 121 30.18 20.17 -2.02
C ASP A 121 30.94 21.48 -1.71
N SER A 122 31.93 21.38 -0.82
CA SER A 122 32.83 22.49 -0.51
C SER A 122 34.01 22.47 -1.50
N GLU A 123 34.77 23.56 -1.60
CA GLU A 123 35.90 23.66 -2.55
C GLU A 123 37.03 22.65 -2.25
N GLU A 124 37.13 22.18 -1.00
CA GLU A 124 38.20 21.31 -0.52
C GLU A 124 37.69 19.91 -0.11
N GLU A 125 36.44 19.83 0.35
CA GLU A 125 35.88 18.62 0.97
C GLU A 125 34.42 18.36 0.59
N LYS A 126 34.06 17.08 0.57
CA LYS A 126 32.71 16.61 0.26
C LYS A 126 32.06 16.05 1.51
N PHE A 127 30.80 16.39 1.72
CA PHE A 127 30.00 15.92 2.85
C PHE A 127 28.70 15.29 2.40
N TYR A 128 28.26 14.31 3.17
CA TYR A 128 26.94 13.69 3.08
C TYR A 128 26.10 14.10 4.28
N ALA A 129 24.86 14.53 4.04
CA ALA A 129 23.86 14.66 5.10
C ALA A 129 23.24 13.30 5.37
N VAL A 130 23.37 12.80 6.60
CA VAL A 130 23.00 11.44 7.00
C VAL A 130 21.93 11.46 8.08
N ASP A 131 20.97 10.56 7.97
CA ASP A 131 19.99 10.24 9.00
C ASP A 131 20.17 8.78 9.45
N ASP A 132 20.36 8.58 10.75
CA ASP A 132 20.55 7.26 11.38
C ASP A 132 19.28 6.86 12.17
N PRO A 133 18.72 5.66 11.96
CA PRO A 133 17.51 5.22 12.66
C PRO A 133 17.75 4.88 14.15
N ARG A 134 18.98 4.90 14.67
CA ARG A 134 19.20 4.69 16.10
C ARG A 134 18.49 5.76 16.93
N PRO A 135 17.90 5.39 18.09
CA PRO A 135 17.27 6.36 18.97
C PRO A 135 18.22 7.52 19.33
N LYS A 136 17.69 8.75 19.32
CA LYS A 136 18.41 10.00 19.65
C LYS A 136 19.52 10.42 18.67
N SER A 137 19.64 9.78 17.50
CA SER A 137 20.56 10.29 16.47
C SER A 137 20.13 11.69 16.00
N PRO A 138 21.08 12.61 15.76
CA PRO A 138 20.78 13.90 15.16
C PRO A 138 20.25 13.71 13.73
N LYS A 139 19.39 14.64 13.30
CA LYS A 139 18.88 14.66 11.92
C LYS A 139 19.91 15.31 11.00
N SER A 140 20.08 14.73 9.83
CA SER A 140 20.83 15.26 8.70
C SER A 140 22.23 15.71 9.09
N ILE A 141 22.92 14.88 9.86
CA ILE A 141 24.30 15.15 10.28
C ILE A 141 25.21 15.18 9.06
N LEU A 142 26.00 16.23 8.92
CA LEU A 142 27.02 16.31 7.88
C LEU A 142 28.22 15.45 8.27
N ILE A 143 28.54 14.50 7.41
CA ILE A 143 29.68 13.59 7.57
C ILE A 143 30.53 13.70 6.32
N GLU A 144 31.81 13.98 6.52
CA GLU A 144 32.81 14.02 5.45
C GLU A 144 32.84 12.67 4.69
N GLU A 145 33.03 12.73 3.37
CA GLU A 145 33.01 11.56 2.48
C GLU A 145 33.99 10.47 2.96
N SER A 146 35.25 10.85 3.23
CA SER A 146 36.29 9.91 3.65
C SER A 146 35.91 9.20 4.98
N ARG A 147 35.28 9.95 5.89
CA ARG A 147 34.84 9.48 7.19
C ARG A 147 33.64 8.55 7.08
N LEU A 148 32.66 8.84 6.24
CA LEU A 148 31.53 7.94 6.02
C LEU A 148 32.00 6.62 5.39
N ILE A 149 32.92 6.69 4.42
CA ILE A 149 33.44 5.51 3.72
C ILE A 149 34.24 4.61 4.67
N ASN A 150 35.12 5.19 5.50
CA ASN A 150 36.14 4.41 6.20
C ASN A 150 36.03 4.37 7.73
N ASN A 151 35.31 5.31 8.35
CA ASN A 151 35.40 5.55 9.78
C ASN A 151 34.09 6.08 10.41
N TYR A 152 32.95 5.56 9.99
CA TYR A 152 31.66 5.91 10.57
C TYR A 152 31.60 5.46 12.04
N GLN A 153 31.39 6.42 12.94
CA GLN A 153 31.39 6.21 14.40
C GLN A 153 32.61 5.42 14.91
N GLY A 154 33.79 5.73 14.38
CA GLY A 154 35.08 5.27 14.92
C GLY A 154 35.63 3.96 14.32
N SER A 155 34.85 3.20 13.55
CA SER A 155 35.37 2.00 12.86
C SER A 155 34.47 1.44 11.75
N GLY A 156 33.24 1.93 11.61
CA GLY A 156 32.29 1.42 10.62
C GLY A 156 32.68 1.84 9.20
N LYS A 157 32.48 0.96 8.23
CA LYS A 157 32.78 1.22 6.82
C LYS A 157 31.52 1.14 5.98
N TRP A 158 31.36 2.07 5.03
CA TRP A 158 30.27 2.01 4.06
C TRP A 158 30.53 0.88 3.06
N SER A 159 29.76 -0.21 3.19
CA SER A 159 29.94 -1.43 2.42
C SER A 159 28.95 -1.60 1.27
N ASP A 160 27.74 -1.03 1.37
CA ASP A 160 26.68 -1.23 0.37
C ASP A 160 25.87 0.06 0.15
N THR A 161 25.45 0.29 -1.10
CA THR A 161 24.63 1.44 -1.52
C THR A 161 23.29 0.98 -2.09
N TYR A 162 22.21 1.61 -1.66
CA TYR A 162 20.84 1.33 -2.12
C TYR A 162 20.23 2.61 -2.71
N ILE A 163 20.11 2.68 -4.03
CA ILE A 163 19.38 3.78 -4.68
C ILE A 163 17.90 3.47 -4.62
N THR A 164 17.13 4.44 -4.16
CA THR A 164 15.69 4.25 -3.97
C THR A 164 14.89 4.99 -5.02
N GLN A 165 13.59 4.72 -5.08
CA GLN A 165 12.66 5.37 -6.00
C GLN A 165 11.29 5.57 -5.38
N LYS A 166 10.55 6.54 -5.92
CA LYS A 166 9.11 6.60 -5.73
C LYS A 166 8.50 5.28 -6.25
N PRO A 167 7.60 4.65 -5.49
CA PRO A 167 7.01 3.39 -5.92
C PRO A 167 6.23 3.61 -7.22
N SER A 168 6.43 2.70 -8.17
CA SER A 168 5.84 2.74 -9.51
C SER A 168 4.34 2.42 -9.50
N LYS A 169 3.87 1.80 -8.42
CA LYS A 169 2.47 1.46 -8.15
C LYS A 169 2.09 2.08 -6.80
N ARG A 170 0.92 2.75 -6.71
CA ARG A 170 0.33 3.06 -5.40
C ARG A 170 0.12 1.70 -4.73
N ASN A 171 0.91 1.39 -3.71
CA ASN A 171 0.87 0.10 -3.03
C ASN A 171 -0.45 0.00 -2.25
N MET A 172 -1.54 -0.33 -2.95
CA MET A 172 -2.47 -1.34 -2.45
C MET A 172 -1.62 -2.56 -2.13
N ILE A 173 -1.89 -3.21 -1.00
CA ILE A 173 -1.18 -4.41 -0.55
C ILE A 173 -1.39 -5.50 -1.61
N ARG A 174 -0.52 -5.54 -2.62
CA ARG A 174 -0.51 -6.57 -3.66
C ARG A 174 0.48 -7.64 -3.23
N PHE A 175 -0.04 -8.72 -2.67
CA PHE A 175 0.70 -9.96 -2.55
C PHE A 175 1.07 -10.46 -3.96
N THR A 176 2.33 -10.27 -4.37
CA THR A 176 2.81 -10.58 -5.74
C THR A 176 3.57 -11.90 -5.86
N TYR A 177 3.65 -12.72 -4.82
CA TYR A 177 3.91 -14.14 -5.06
C TYR A 177 2.63 -14.76 -5.61
N VAL A 178 2.67 -15.17 -6.87
CA VAL A 178 1.62 -15.99 -7.46
C VAL A 178 1.63 -17.33 -6.71
N ASP A 179 0.85 -17.42 -5.65
CA ASP A 179 0.61 -18.67 -4.95
C ASP A 179 -0.11 -19.61 -5.94
N ARG A 180 0.60 -20.64 -6.42
CA ARG A 180 0.06 -21.61 -7.39
C ARG A 180 -1.12 -22.40 -6.82
N GLN A 181 -1.16 -22.61 -5.51
CA GLN A 181 -2.30 -23.27 -4.88
C GLN A 181 -3.49 -22.31 -4.84
N LEU A 182 -3.25 -21.04 -4.50
CA LEU A 182 -4.26 -19.99 -4.50
C LEU A 182 -4.82 -19.75 -5.91
N LEU A 183 -3.97 -19.72 -6.94
CA LEU A 183 -4.39 -19.68 -8.33
C LEU A 183 -5.22 -20.90 -8.73
N LYS A 184 -4.78 -22.11 -8.35
CA LYS A 184 -5.53 -23.33 -8.64
C LYS A 184 -6.91 -23.30 -7.99
N ARG A 185 -7.02 -22.79 -6.76
CA ARG A 185 -8.29 -22.57 -6.07
C ARG A 185 -9.14 -21.53 -6.80
N ALA A 186 -8.59 -20.35 -7.07
CA ALA A 186 -9.28 -19.29 -7.78
C ALA A 186 -9.80 -19.73 -9.16
N ASN A 187 -8.98 -20.44 -9.94
CA ASN A 187 -9.36 -20.96 -11.26
C ASN A 187 -10.55 -21.92 -11.23
N LYS A 188 -10.82 -22.62 -10.11
CA LYS A 188 -12.03 -23.45 -9.97
C LYS A 188 -13.32 -22.62 -9.98
N HIS A 189 -13.23 -21.34 -9.67
CA HIS A 189 -14.39 -20.45 -9.49
C HIS A 189 -14.59 -19.45 -10.63
N VAL A 190 -13.57 -19.23 -11.47
CA VAL A 190 -13.61 -18.29 -12.61
C VAL A 190 -14.50 -18.79 -13.76
N GLY A 191 -14.75 -20.10 -13.86
CA GLY A 191 -15.54 -20.73 -14.93
C GLY A 191 -17.07 -20.69 -14.76
N VAL A 192 -17.60 -19.99 -13.75
CA VAL A 192 -19.05 -19.87 -13.55
C VAL A 192 -19.59 -18.82 -14.52
N MET A 193 -20.52 -19.20 -15.41
CA MET A 193 -21.10 -18.27 -16.39
C MET A 193 -21.75 -17.06 -15.70
N PHE A 194 -21.31 -15.86 -16.06
CA PHE A 194 -21.86 -14.63 -15.51
C PHE A 194 -23.08 -14.16 -16.33
N PRO A 195 -24.18 -13.77 -15.68
CA PRO A 195 -25.31 -13.21 -16.41
C PRO A 195 -24.92 -11.86 -17.03
N LYS A 196 -25.11 -11.71 -18.35
CA LYS A 196 -24.82 -10.47 -19.12
C LYS A 196 -25.57 -9.23 -18.61
N ARG A 197 -26.60 -9.41 -17.78
CA ARG A 197 -27.31 -8.40 -16.99
C ARG A 197 -27.77 -9.04 -15.67
N GLN A 198 -27.56 -8.37 -14.53
CA GLN A 198 -28.26 -8.72 -13.29
C GLN A 198 -29.77 -8.45 -13.49
N ARG A 199 -30.52 -9.49 -13.82
CA ARG A 199 -31.98 -9.52 -13.67
C ARG A 199 -32.30 -10.22 -12.35
N ARG A 200 -33.49 -9.99 -11.79
CA ARG A 200 -34.01 -10.58 -10.53
C ARG A 200 -33.30 -11.88 -10.19
N PHE A 201 -32.44 -11.81 -9.18
CA PHE A 201 -31.61 -12.94 -8.79
C PHE A 201 -32.50 -13.98 -8.10
N ASN A 202 -32.48 -15.24 -8.55
CA ASN A 202 -33.18 -16.31 -7.87
C ASN A 202 -32.29 -16.84 -6.73
N TRP A 203 -32.55 -16.34 -5.52
CA TRP A 203 -31.68 -16.54 -4.36
C TRP A 203 -31.56 -18.00 -3.90
N SER A 204 -32.48 -18.88 -4.28
CA SER A 204 -32.40 -20.32 -4.00
C SER A 204 -31.26 -21.04 -4.75
N GLU A 205 -30.65 -20.40 -5.76
CA GLU A 205 -29.53 -20.96 -6.52
C GLU A 205 -28.16 -20.65 -5.88
N LEU A 206 -28.07 -19.60 -5.03
CA LEU A 206 -26.85 -19.23 -4.31
C LEU A 206 -26.58 -20.11 -3.09
N THR A 207 -27.62 -20.69 -2.50
CA THR A 207 -27.51 -21.51 -1.27
C THR A 207 -26.82 -22.85 -1.50
N ASN A 208 -26.64 -23.27 -2.75
CA ASN A 208 -25.98 -24.53 -3.12
C ASN A 208 -24.53 -24.34 -3.59
N THR A 209 -23.97 -23.13 -3.48
CA THR A 209 -22.57 -22.86 -3.87
C THR A 209 -21.83 -22.09 -2.78
N ASN A 210 -20.56 -22.41 -2.53
CA ASN A 210 -19.69 -21.63 -1.61
C ASN A 210 -19.31 -20.24 -2.17
N ILE A 211 -19.86 -19.88 -3.33
CA ILE A 211 -19.70 -18.60 -4.00
C ILE A 211 -20.86 -17.69 -3.58
N LEU A 212 -20.52 -16.56 -2.97
CA LEU A 212 -21.49 -15.53 -2.59
C LEU A 212 -21.59 -14.47 -3.69
N LEU A 213 -22.84 -14.23 -4.10
CA LEU A 213 -23.35 -13.15 -4.96
C LEU A 213 -22.27 -12.36 -5.75
N PRO A 214 -21.87 -12.84 -6.93
CA PRO A 214 -20.89 -12.13 -7.76
C PRO A 214 -21.41 -10.77 -8.27
N HIS A 215 -20.53 -9.75 -8.29
CA HIS A 215 -20.92 -8.37 -8.58
C HIS A 215 -19.78 -7.55 -9.21
N PHE A 216 -20.12 -6.44 -9.85
CA PHE A 216 -19.12 -5.54 -10.46
C PHE A 216 -18.36 -4.73 -9.42
N VAL A 217 -17.08 -4.49 -9.68
CA VAL A 217 -16.27 -3.48 -9.00
C VAL A 217 -16.10 -2.26 -9.91
N TYR A 218 -16.36 -1.09 -9.35
CA TYR A 218 -16.19 0.18 -10.02
C TYR A 218 -15.10 1.01 -9.35
N GLU A 219 -14.30 1.69 -10.15
CA GLU A 219 -13.39 2.72 -9.70
C GLU A 219 -14.00 4.11 -9.99
N ILE A 220 -13.89 5.01 -9.01
CA ILE A 220 -14.13 6.44 -9.19
C ILE A 220 -12.77 7.10 -9.46
N PRO A 221 -12.51 7.57 -10.70
CA PRO A 221 -11.26 8.26 -11.01
C PRO A 221 -11.13 9.51 -10.15
N PHE A 222 -10.01 9.69 -9.45
CA PHE A 222 -9.85 10.83 -8.54
C PHE A 222 -10.05 12.20 -9.20
N ASN A 223 -9.60 12.35 -10.44
CA ASN A 223 -9.81 13.59 -11.19
C ASN A 223 -11.28 13.88 -11.50
N SER A 224 -12.15 12.86 -11.54
CA SER A 224 -13.57 13.06 -11.78
C SER A 224 -14.25 13.73 -10.58
N LEU A 225 -13.79 13.45 -9.35
CA LEU A 225 -14.27 14.14 -8.15
C LEU A 225 -13.98 15.65 -8.19
N LYS A 226 -12.83 16.05 -8.75
CA LYS A 226 -12.47 17.48 -8.90
C LYS A 226 -13.41 18.21 -9.85
N SER A 227 -13.85 17.53 -10.91
CA SER A 227 -14.81 18.08 -11.88
C SER A 227 -16.27 17.79 -11.50
N LYS A 228 -16.54 17.24 -10.31
CA LYS A 228 -17.87 16.77 -9.88
C LYS A 228 -18.53 15.82 -10.87
N ASP A 229 -17.70 15.05 -11.56
CA ASP A 229 -18.13 13.96 -12.41
C ASP A 229 -18.19 12.67 -11.58
N HIS A 230 -19.41 12.21 -11.31
CA HIS A 230 -19.69 11.02 -10.51
C HIS A 230 -19.63 9.72 -11.33
N ASN A 231 -19.10 9.78 -12.56
CA ASN A 231 -18.93 8.61 -13.41
C ASN A 231 -18.02 7.54 -12.76
N MET A 232 -18.61 6.37 -12.56
CA MET A 232 -17.96 5.16 -12.09
C MET A 232 -17.52 4.30 -13.27
N LYS A 233 -16.27 3.85 -13.29
CA LYS A 233 -15.75 2.94 -14.32
C LYS A 233 -15.70 1.52 -13.80
N ALA A 234 -16.41 0.58 -14.44
CA ALA A 234 -16.31 -0.83 -14.08
C ALA A 234 -14.91 -1.33 -14.44
N ILE A 235 -14.18 -1.86 -13.45
CA ILE A 235 -12.79 -2.30 -13.60
C ILE A 235 -12.64 -3.82 -13.54
N SER A 236 -13.51 -4.50 -12.79
CA SER A 236 -13.46 -5.94 -12.60
C SER A 236 -14.83 -6.50 -12.24
N PHE A 237 -14.92 -7.82 -12.27
CA PHE A 237 -16.04 -8.58 -11.74
C PHE A 237 -15.56 -9.42 -10.55
N ARG A 238 -16.21 -9.27 -9.40
CA ARG A 238 -15.79 -9.84 -8.13
C ARG A 238 -16.59 -11.09 -7.79
N ILE A 239 -15.85 -12.12 -7.39
CA ILE A 239 -16.35 -13.41 -6.92
C ILE A 239 -15.88 -13.59 -5.48
N VAL A 240 -16.79 -13.92 -4.57
CA VAL A 240 -16.47 -14.15 -3.15
C VAL A 240 -16.68 -15.62 -2.86
N ASN A 241 -15.65 -16.33 -2.38
CA ASN A 241 -15.77 -17.67 -1.82
C ASN A 241 -15.74 -17.57 -0.30
N SER A 242 -16.86 -17.89 0.34
CA SER A 242 -17.01 -17.77 1.79
C SER A 242 -16.34 -18.90 2.57
N GLU A 243 -16.27 -20.10 2.00
CA GLU A 243 -15.63 -21.25 2.63
C GLU A 243 -14.11 -21.09 2.66
N GLU A 244 -13.53 -20.67 1.53
CA GLU A 244 -12.09 -20.49 1.40
C GLU A 244 -11.59 -19.12 1.90
N LEU A 245 -12.51 -18.22 2.29
CA LEU A 245 -12.24 -16.82 2.64
C LEU A 245 -11.38 -16.14 1.58
N LEU A 246 -11.88 -16.17 0.35
CA LEU A 246 -11.20 -15.69 -0.85
C LEU A 246 -12.09 -14.73 -1.63
N ILE A 247 -11.53 -13.59 -2.06
CA ILE A 247 -12.16 -12.72 -3.05
C ILE A 247 -11.30 -12.75 -4.32
N ILE A 248 -11.94 -12.90 -5.48
CA ILE A 248 -11.30 -13.00 -6.77
C ILE A 248 -11.91 -11.93 -7.68
N ASP A 249 -11.08 -11.04 -8.19
CA ASP A 249 -11.48 -10.07 -9.21
C ASP A 249 -11.00 -10.54 -10.58
N VAL A 250 -11.92 -10.60 -11.53
CA VAL A 250 -11.66 -11.05 -12.91
C VAL A 250 -11.94 -9.93 -13.91
N ASP A 251 -11.25 -10.00 -15.05
CA ASP A 251 -11.43 -9.09 -16.17
C ASP A 251 -12.84 -9.24 -16.77
N ARG A 252 -13.38 -8.11 -17.24
CA ARG A 252 -14.68 -7.97 -17.89
C ARG A 252 -14.62 -8.28 -19.40
N ASN A 253 -13.44 -8.20 -20.02
CA ASN A 253 -13.32 -8.00 -21.47
C ASN A 253 -13.10 -9.24 -22.35
N SER A 254 -13.34 -10.46 -21.89
CA SER A 254 -13.27 -11.62 -22.79
C SER A 254 -14.16 -12.78 -22.37
N GLU A 255 -14.51 -13.63 -23.34
CA GLU A 255 -15.17 -14.93 -23.14
C GLU A 255 -14.36 -15.85 -22.20
N GLU A 256 -13.07 -15.56 -22.02
CA GLU A 256 -12.18 -16.13 -20.99
C GLU A 256 -11.86 -15.06 -19.93
N ALA A 257 -12.56 -15.08 -18.80
CA ALA A 257 -12.29 -14.14 -17.71
C ALA A 257 -10.89 -14.40 -17.11
N LYS A 258 -10.01 -13.40 -17.12
CA LYS A 258 -8.67 -13.50 -16.53
C LYS A 258 -8.68 -12.98 -15.11
N ILE A 259 -8.08 -13.72 -14.17
CA ILE A 259 -7.89 -13.24 -12.80
C ILE A 259 -6.99 -11.99 -12.83
N GLN A 260 -7.51 -10.88 -12.32
CA GLN A 260 -6.80 -9.62 -12.14
C GLN A 260 -6.22 -9.50 -10.73
N GLU A 261 -6.98 -9.91 -9.72
CA GLU A 261 -6.59 -9.79 -8.31
C GLU A 261 -7.20 -10.93 -7.48
N ILE A 262 -6.46 -11.33 -6.43
CA ILE A 262 -6.93 -12.27 -5.42
C ILE A 262 -6.67 -11.64 -4.05
N ILE A 263 -7.72 -11.49 -3.24
CA ILE A 263 -7.66 -11.00 -1.87
C ILE A 263 -7.93 -12.17 -0.93
N TYR A 264 -6.97 -12.45 -0.06
CA TYR A 264 -6.98 -13.62 0.84
C TYR A 264 -6.62 -13.27 2.29
N ASP A 265 -6.58 -11.98 2.62
CA ASP A 265 -6.48 -11.54 4.01
C ASP A 265 -7.76 -11.96 4.74
N GLN A 266 -7.64 -12.91 5.68
CA GLN A 266 -8.80 -13.55 6.29
C GLN A 266 -9.70 -12.56 7.03
N GLN A 267 -9.12 -11.52 7.65
CA GLN A 267 -9.90 -10.55 8.39
C GLN A 267 -10.67 -9.64 7.42
N TYR A 268 -9.97 -9.11 6.42
CA TYR A 268 -10.58 -8.32 5.35
C TYR A 268 -11.73 -9.07 4.68
N VAL A 269 -11.53 -10.34 4.31
CA VAL A 269 -12.54 -11.13 3.60
C VAL A 269 -13.74 -11.43 4.50
N LYS A 270 -13.53 -11.70 5.80
CA LYS A 270 -14.63 -11.85 6.75
C LYS A 270 -15.45 -10.57 6.88
N ASP A 271 -14.78 -9.43 7.06
CA ASP A 271 -15.47 -8.14 7.18
C ASP A 271 -16.24 -7.78 5.90
N TYR A 272 -15.67 -8.13 4.74
CA TYR A 272 -16.32 -8.00 3.44
C TYR A 272 -17.58 -8.86 3.34
N ILE A 273 -17.50 -10.12 3.77
CA ILE A 273 -18.63 -11.06 3.77
C ILE A 273 -19.72 -10.61 4.76
N ASP A 274 -19.34 -10.20 5.97
CA ASP A 274 -20.26 -9.68 6.98
C ASP A 274 -21.04 -8.48 6.42
N LEU A 275 -20.34 -7.54 5.78
CA LEU A 275 -20.97 -6.38 5.16
C LEU A 275 -21.82 -6.77 3.94
N LEU A 276 -21.35 -7.69 3.11
CA LEU A 276 -22.11 -8.18 1.96
C LEU A 276 -23.45 -8.78 2.42
N PHE A 277 -23.45 -9.60 3.47
CA PHE A 277 -24.69 -10.14 4.04
C PHE A 277 -25.60 -9.05 4.58
N TYR A 278 -25.03 -8.05 5.28
CA TYR A 278 -25.79 -6.90 5.75
C TYR A 278 -26.45 -6.12 4.59
N VAL A 279 -25.72 -5.88 3.50
CA VAL A 279 -26.24 -5.20 2.30
C VAL A 279 -27.30 -6.05 1.59
N ILE A 280 -27.11 -7.37 1.53
CA ILE A 280 -28.09 -8.31 0.96
C ILE A 280 -29.38 -8.28 1.77
N ASP A 281 -29.30 -8.39 3.10
CA ASP A 281 -30.46 -8.33 3.98
C ASP A 281 -31.21 -7.00 3.83
N MET A 282 -30.47 -5.89 3.78
CA MET A 282 -31.03 -4.57 3.51
C MET A 282 -31.75 -4.49 2.16
N GLY A 283 -31.21 -5.12 1.12
CA GLY A 283 -31.83 -5.20 -0.20
C GLY A 283 -33.08 -6.09 -0.22
N MET A 284 -33.04 -7.26 0.44
CA MET A 284 -34.16 -8.21 0.51
C MET A 284 -35.40 -7.64 1.20
N ASN A 285 -35.20 -6.75 2.16
CA ASN A 285 -36.30 -6.07 2.85
C ASN A 285 -36.93 -4.93 2.02
N ARG A 286 -36.52 -4.73 0.76
CA ARG A 286 -37.08 -3.71 -0.15
C ARG A 286 -37.96 -4.33 -1.24
N PRO A 287 -39.05 -3.63 -1.64
CA PRO A 287 -39.99 -4.14 -2.65
C PRO A 287 -39.47 -4.08 -4.10
N ALA A 288 -38.37 -3.36 -4.35
CA ALA A 288 -37.85 -3.07 -5.68
C ALA A 288 -36.72 -4.04 -6.11
N SER A 289 -36.49 -4.15 -7.41
CA SER A 289 -35.34 -4.92 -7.91
C SER A 289 -34.06 -4.13 -7.66
N PHE A 290 -33.04 -4.75 -7.05
CA PHE A 290 -31.77 -4.10 -6.74
C PHE A 290 -30.58 -4.77 -7.44
N SER A 291 -29.55 -3.97 -7.68
CA SER A 291 -28.22 -4.46 -8.09
C SER A 291 -27.19 -4.07 -7.04
N ILE A 292 -26.33 -5.00 -6.67
CA ILE A 292 -25.20 -4.75 -5.76
C ILE A 292 -23.93 -4.59 -6.59
N SER A 293 -23.11 -3.62 -6.24
CA SER A 293 -21.77 -3.41 -6.78
C SER A 293 -20.83 -2.96 -5.67
N PHE A 294 -19.53 -3.10 -5.89
CA PHE A 294 -18.51 -2.56 -5.01
C PHE A 294 -17.84 -1.37 -5.67
N VAL A 295 -17.55 -0.32 -4.91
CA VAL A 295 -17.01 0.93 -5.45
C VAL A 295 -15.75 1.29 -4.68
N ILE A 296 -14.70 1.64 -5.41
CA ILE A 296 -13.40 2.03 -4.86
C ILE A 296 -12.99 3.42 -5.33
N GLN A 297 -12.40 4.19 -4.42
CA GLN A 297 -11.67 5.42 -4.69
C GLN A 297 -10.27 5.24 -4.11
N ALA A 298 -9.33 4.82 -4.96
CA ALA A 298 -8.02 4.32 -4.51
C ALA A 298 -7.14 5.41 -3.89
N GLU A 299 -7.24 6.65 -4.37
CA GLU A 299 -6.47 7.81 -3.89
C GLU A 299 -6.82 8.23 -2.47
N LEU A 300 -8.09 8.15 -2.12
CA LEU A 300 -8.65 8.48 -0.82
C LEU A 300 -8.71 7.27 0.10
N ASN A 301 -8.32 6.08 -0.39
CA ASN A 301 -8.43 4.81 0.33
C ASN A 301 -9.86 4.58 0.86
N TYR A 302 -10.86 4.93 0.05
CA TYR A 302 -12.26 4.80 0.40
C TYR A 302 -12.92 3.71 -0.45
N SER A 303 -13.77 2.90 0.17
CA SER A 303 -14.55 1.89 -0.53
C SER A 303 -15.94 1.73 0.05
N ALA A 304 -16.89 1.29 -0.76
CA ALA A 304 -18.27 1.10 -0.34
C ALA A 304 -18.98 0.05 -1.19
N PHE A 305 -19.99 -0.61 -0.62
CA PHE A 305 -21.00 -1.28 -1.42
C PHE A 305 -22.01 -0.26 -1.93
N CYS A 306 -22.33 -0.35 -3.21
CA CYS A 306 -23.40 0.41 -3.84
C CYS A 306 -24.59 -0.53 -4.06
N LEU A 307 -25.68 -0.25 -3.36
CA LEU A 307 -26.98 -0.89 -3.55
C LEU A 307 -27.82 0.04 -4.44
N LYS A 308 -27.92 -0.29 -5.73
CA LYS A 308 -28.71 0.50 -6.67
C LYS A 308 -30.13 -0.03 -6.76
N ASN A 309 -31.10 0.88 -6.66
CA ASN A 309 -32.49 0.57 -6.93
C ASN A 309 -32.73 0.74 -8.43
N ILE A 310 -33.15 -0.33 -9.11
CA ILE A 310 -33.36 -0.36 -10.56
C ILE A 310 -34.58 0.48 -10.95
N ASP A 311 -35.59 0.53 -10.09
CA ASP A 311 -36.87 1.18 -10.34
C ASP A 311 -36.85 2.65 -9.89
N SER A 312 -36.04 2.97 -8.87
CA SER A 312 -35.89 4.32 -8.29
C SER A 312 -34.42 4.69 -8.05
N PRO A 313 -33.65 5.12 -9.07
CA PRO A 313 -32.22 5.41 -8.92
C PRO A 313 -31.87 6.46 -7.86
N GLN A 314 -32.81 7.32 -7.46
CA GLN A 314 -32.60 8.30 -6.38
C GLN A 314 -32.48 7.65 -5.00
N GLU A 315 -32.84 6.37 -4.86
CA GLU A 315 -32.75 5.60 -3.61
C GLU A 315 -31.47 4.75 -3.53
N ASN A 316 -30.49 5.03 -4.39
CA ASN A 316 -29.20 4.35 -4.34
C ASN A 316 -28.53 4.61 -2.98
N LEU A 317 -28.04 3.54 -2.37
CA LEU A 317 -27.32 3.60 -1.11
C LEU A 317 -25.87 3.19 -1.30
N PHE A 318 -24.99 3.90 -0.59
CA PHE A 318 -23.58 3.59 -0.46
C PHE A 318 -23.30 3.23 0.98
N ILE A 319 -22.82 2.01 1.22
CA ILE A 319 -22.50 1.50 2.54
C ILE A 319 -20.99 1.39 2.65
N SER A 320 -20.38 2.24 3.49
CA SER A 320 -18.93 2.33 3.62
C SER A 320 -18.33 1.02 4.07
N PHE A 321 -17.22 0.65 3.44
CA PHE A 321 -16.39 -0.46 3.85
C PHE A 321 -15.03 0.06 4.29
N ASP A 322 -14.78 -0.02 5.60
CA ASP A 322 -13.46 0.18 6.21
C ASP A 322 -13.12 -1.06 7.05
N PRO A 323 -12.15 -1.88 6.62
CA PRO A 323 -11.76 -3.10 7.35
C PRO A 323 -11.06 -2.80 8.69
N ASN A 324 -10.80 -1.53 9.02
CA ASN A 324 -10.15 -1.14 10.28
C ASN A 324 -11.09 -0.37 11.23
N ALA A 325 -12.33 -0.09 10.81
CA ALA A 325 -13.30 0.58 11.66
C ALA A 325 -13.96 -0.39 12.64
N GLU A 326 -14.35 0.09 13.84
CA GLU A 326 -15.28 -0.66 14.69
C GLU A 326 -16.56 -0.94 13.89
N LYS A 327 -17.08 -2.18 13.91
CA LYS A 327 -18.16 -2.74 13.05
C LYS A 327 -19.42 -1.85 12.97
N THR A 328 -19.32 -0.72 12.31
CA THR A 328 -20.36 0.28 12.10
C THR A 328 -20.36 0.57 10.61
N PHE A 329 -21.38 0.03 9.94
CA PHE A 329 -21.56 0.21 8.52
C PHE A 329 -22.35 1.50 8.30
N LEU A 330 -21.63 2.58 7.98
CA LEU A 330 -22.26 3.85 7.69
C LEU A 330 -22.88 3.80 6.29
N SER A 331 -24.14 4.21 6.21
CA SER A 331 -24.89 4.25 4.96
C SER A 331 -25.15 5.69 4.54
N TYR A 332 -25.02 5.96 3.26
CA TYR A 332 -25.14 7.29 2.66
C TYR A 332 -26.05 7.20 1.44
N SER A 333 -26.83 8.25 1.19
CA SER A 333 -27.37 8.48 -0.14
C SER A 333 -26.24 8.73 -1.16
N GLU A 334 -26.52 8.55 -2.44
CA GLU A 334 -25.55 8.85 -3.50
C GLU A 334 -24.99 10.27 -3.42
N THR A 335 -25.85 11.25 -3.12
CA THR A 335 -25.43 12.65 -2.99
C THR A 335 -24.51 12.86 -1.79
N GLU A 336 -24.84 12.31 -0.62
CA GLU A 336 -23.99 12.41 0.58
C GLU A 336 -22.64 11.74 0.36
N TYR A 337 -22.64 10.57 -0.28
CA TYR A 337 -21.44 9.80 -0.58
C TYR A 337 -20.47 10.60 -1.45
N PHE A 338 -20.93 11.11 -2.60
CA PHE A 338 -20.07 11.86 -3.51
C PHE A 338 -19.65 13.21 -2.92
N ASN A 339 -20.52 13.91 -2.19
CA ASN A 339 -20.15 15.16 -1.50
C ASN A 339 -19.02 14.92 -0.48
N MET A 340 -19.09 13.82 0.28
CA MET A 340 -18.04 13.43 1.21
C MET A 340 -16.72 13.16 0.47
N LEU A 341 -16.74 12.39 -0.62
CA LEU A 341 -15.53 12.12 -1.42
C LEU A 341 -14.95 13.38 -2.07
N GLU A 342 -15.81 14.29 -2.57
CA GLU A 342 -15.39 15.58 -3.10
C GLU A 342 -14.69 16.43 -2.04
N ASN A 343 -15.23 16.49 -0.83
CA ASN A 343 -14.61 17.21 0.29
C ASN A 343 -13.22 16.62 0.62
N PHE A 344 -13.11 15.28 0.72
CA PHE A 344 -11.82 14.62 0.91
C PHE A 344 -10.83 14.88 -0.25
N ALA A 345 -11.31 14.93 -1.49
CA ALA A 345 -10.50 15.24 -2.66
C ALA A 345 -10.01 16.70 -2.65
N GLN A 346 -10.81 17.65 -2.17
CA GLN A 346 -10.40 19.05 -2.01
C GLN A 346 -9.37 19.22 -0.90
N ASP A 347 -9.55 18.54 0.23
CA ASP A 347 -8.63 18.59 1.36
C ASP A 347 -7.24 18.02 0.98
N SER A 348 -7.19 17.00 0.11
CA SER A 348 -5.93 16.45 -0.38
C SER A 348 -5.16 17.36 -1.36
N ASN A 349 -5.83 18.25 -2.12
CA ASN A 349 -5.16 19.27 -2.94
C ASN A 349 -4.44 20.34 -2.11
N SER A 350 -4.95 20.68 -0.93
CA SER A 350 -4.31 21.67 -0.04
C SER A 350 -2.88 21.27 0.38
N TYR A 351 -2.56 19.97 0.27
CA TYR A 351 -1.25 19.41 0.53
C TYR A 351 -0.34 19.30 -0.72
N GLU A 352 -0.87 19.32 -1.94
CA GLU A 352 -0.10 19.23 -3.20
C GLU A 352 0.25 20.62 -3.77
N ASP A 353 -0.64 21.62 -3.67
CA ASP A 353 -0.42 22.96 -4.21
C ASP A 353 0.62 23.79 -3.42
N ASN A 354 0.97 23.38 -2.21
CA ASN A 354 2.04 24.01 -1.41
C ASN A 354 3.47 23.54 -1.77
N PHE A 355 3.63 22.71 -2.81
CA PHE A 355 4.94 22.21 -3.28
C PHE A 355 5.25 22.54 -4.75
N GLY A 356 4.43 23.38 -5.40
CA GLY A 356 4.64 23.84 -6.78
C GLY A 356 4.86 25.34 -6.87
N GLY A 357 6.07 25.79 -6.53
CA GLY A 357 6.56 27.16 -6.71
C GLY A 357 8.07 27.20 -6.78
#